data_AF-A0AAW5YFI6-F1
#
_entry.id   AF-A0AAW5YFI6-F1
#
_cell.length_a   1.000
_cell.length_b   1.000
_cell.length_c   1.000
_cell.angle_alpha   90.00
_cell.angle_beta   90.00
_cell.angle_gamma   90.00
#
_symmetry.space_group_name_H-M   'P 1'
#
loop_
_entity.id
_entity.type
_entity.pdbx_description
1 polymer ?
#
loop_
_entity_poly.entity_id
_entity_poly.type
_entity_poly.pdbx_seq_one_letter_code
_entity_poly.pdbx_strand_id
1 'polypeptide(L)'
;MFWLQFLTLLLCIFIGARLGGVGLGVMGGVGMAILVFVFHLQPTAPPIDVMLMILAVITAAGALQAAGGMDYLVHLAEKALRKNPKRITFFAPIVTYLFTLCAGTGHVAYSVLPVIAEVSRESGIRPERPMSIAVIASQQAITASPISAATVALLAMLADYKITLLDILKVSIPSTFIACMVAAFVASKMGKELNEDPEYLKRLKEGMIPKIEEKKEFVGVKGAKLSVILFLVGTFLVVLLGSFEVLRPGWIVDGKLARLSMPNTIEMVMLTIAALIIIFCKPNVESIVSGNVFKAGATAVVAIFGIAWMGDTFFNGNLNMIQGSIQHLVTSAPWLFAIALFILSILLYSQAATVRALMPLGLSLGIPPALLIAMFPAVNGYFFIPNYGTIVAAINFDRTGTTGIGKYVLNHSFMIPGLIATFTSIGIGMLLISIMF
;
A
#
# COMPACT_ATOMS: atom_id res chain seq x y z
N MET A 1 12.62 14.88 -29.19
CA MET A 1 12.76 13.44 -28.87
C MET A 1 12.21 13.11 -27.49
N PHE A 2 12.69 13.75 -26.42
CA PHE A 2 12.20 13.57 -25.04
C PHE A 2 10.68 13.54 -24.89
N TRP A 3 9.97 14.57 -25.39
CA TRP A 3 8.51 14.66 -25.22
C TRP A 3 7.75 13.49 -25.86
N LEU A 4 8.27 12.92 -26.96
CA LEU A 4 7.67 11.74 -27.59
C LEU A 4 7.91 10.49 -26.74
N GLN A 5 9.11 10.30 -26.22
CA GLN A 5 9.43 9.21 -25.29
C GLN A 5 8.61 9.31 -24.00
N PHE A 6 8.45 10.53 -23.47
CA PHE A 6 7.62 10.79 -22.29
C PHE A 6 6.15 10.52 -22.57
N LEU A 7 5.65 10.92 -23.74
CA LEU A 7 4.30 10.59 -24.19
C LEU A 7 4.11 9.07 -24.33
N THR A 8 5.09 8.34 -24.87
CA THR A 8 5.07 6.87 -24.92
C THR A 8 4.93 6.28 -23.52
N LEU A 9 5.73 6.74 -22.57
CA LEU A 9 5.66 6.30 -21.17
C LEU A 9 4.27 6.56 -20.56
N LEU A 10 3.73 7.78 -20.73
CA LEU A 10 2.41 8.15 -20.21
C LEU A 10 1.28 7.35 -20.88
N LEU A 11 1.33 7.13 -22.19
CA LEU A 11 0.33 6.35 -22.93
C LEU A 11 0.34 4.89 -22.50
N CYS A 12 1.52 4.27 -22.35
CA CYS A 12 1.63 2.90 -21.88
C CYS A 12 1.10 2.74 -20.46
N ILE A 13 1.42 3.68 -19.56
CA ILE A 13 0.86 3.73 -18.20
C ILE A 13 -0.66 3.85 -18.24
N PHE A 14 -1.19 4.81 -19.01
CA PHE A 14 -2.62 5.10 -19.07
C PHE A 14 -3.43 3.92 -19.63
N ILE A 15 -2.96 3.33 -20.74
CA ILE A 15 -3.58 2.15 -21.34
C ILE A 15 -3.48 0.96 -20.38
N GLY A 16 -2.30 0.73 -19.79
CA GLY A 16 -2.06 -0.36 -18.84
C GLY A 16 -2.97 -0.27 -17.62
N ALA A 17 -3.15 0.93 -17.07
CA ALA A 17 -4.08 1.18 -15.96
C ALA A 17 -5.55 0.90 -16.33
N ARG A 18 -5.95 1.19 -17.58
CA ARG A 18 -7.31 0.87 -18.07
C ARG A 18 -7.54 -0.62 -18.31
N LEU A 19 -6.52 -1.35 -18.74
CA LEU A 19 -6.60 -2.80 -18.90
C LEU A 19 -6.75 -3.52 -17.55
N GLY A 20 -6.21 -2.94 -16.47
CA GLY A 20 -6.28 -3.49 -15.13
C GLY A 20 -5.49 -4.79 -14.98
N GLY A 21 -5.43 -5.31 -13.75
CA GLY A 21 -4.70 -6.54 -13.45
C GLY A 21 -3.25 -6.49 -13.95
N VAL A 22 -2.83 -7.52 -14.68
CA VAL A 22 -1.47 -7.61 -15.27
C VAL A 22 -1.22 -6.63 -16.42
N GLY A 23 -2.27 -5.99 -16.96
CA GLY A 23 -2.17 -5.10 -18.12
C GLY A 23 -1.22 -3.93 -17.91
N LEU A 24 -1.12 -3.45 -16.67
CA LEU A 24 -0.18 -2.40 -16.27
C LEU A 24 1.29 -2.81 -16.54
N GLY A 25 1.64 -4.06 -16.22
CA GLY A 25 2.98 -4.59 -16.50
C GLY A 25 3.21 -4.92 -17.97
N VAL A 26 2.23 -5.54 -18.64
CA VAL A 26 2.35 -5.90 -20.06
C VAL A 26 2.55 -4.64 -20.93
N MET A 27 1.82 -3.55 -20.65
CA MET A 27 2.03 -2.29 -21.36
C MET A 27 3.38 -1.64 -21.05
N GLY A 28 3.95 -1.87 -19.88
CA GLY A 28 5.34 -1.50 -19.60
C GLY A 28 6.33 -2.21 -20.53
N GLY A 29 6.09 -3.49 -20.85
CA GLY A 29 6.86 -4.24 -21.85
C GLY A 29 6.73 -3.66 -23.27
N VAL A 30 5.52 -3.27 -23.68
CA VAL A 30 5.29 -2.58 -24.96
C VAL A 30 6.04 -1.25 -25.01
N GLY A 31 5.94 -0.44 -23.95
CA GLY A 31 6.66 0.82 -23.86
C GLY A 31 8.17 0.62 -23.88
N MET A 32 8.70 -0.39 -23.19
CA MET A 32 10.11 -0.79 -23.30
C MET A 32 10.52 -1.11 -24.74
N ALA A 33 9.70 -1.87 -25.47
CA ALA A 33 9.98 -2.18 -26.86
C ALA A 33 10.04 -0.90 -27.72
N ILE A 34 9.11 0.04 -27.52
CA ILE A 34 9.13 1.31 -28.25
C ILE A 34 10.36 2.16 -27.87
N LEU A 35 10.65 2.30 -26.56
CA LEU A 35 11.79 3.10 -26.08
C LEU A 35 13.14 2.56 -26.56
N VAL A 36 13.31 1.24 -26.63
CA VAL A 36 14.56 0.61 -27.05
C VAL A 36 14.66 0.47 -28.56
N PHE A 37 13.65 -0.10 -29.23
CA PHE A 37 13.75 -0.41 -30.65
C PHE A 37 13.48 0.79 -31.57
N VAL A 38 12.64 1.74 -31.14
CA VAL A 38 12.32 2.94 -31.95
C VAL A 38 13.16 4.13 -31.53
N PHE A 39 13.28 4.37 -30.22
CA PHE A 39 14.00 5.53 -29.69
C PHE A 39 15.45 5.26 -29.30
N HIS A 40 15.92 4.02 -29.44
CA HIS A 40 17.31 3.60 -29.18
C HIS A 40 17.83 3.95 -27.78
N LEU A 41 16.95 3.98 -26.78
CA LEU A 41 17.37 4.09 -25.39
C LEU A 41 18.05 2.79 -24.96
N GLN A 42 19.16 2.91 -24.25
CA GLN A 42 19.83 1.76 -23.64
C GLN A 42 18.97 1.22 -22.49
N PRO A 43 18.52 -0.04 -22.53
CA PRO A 43 17.70 -0.60 -21.45
C PRO A 43 18.50 -0.73 -20.17
N THR A 44 17.82 -0.45 -19.05
CA THR A 44 18.33 -0.74 -17.70
C THR A 44 18.15 -2.23 -17.35
N ALA A 45 18.61 -2.65 -16.18
CA ALA A 45 18.30 -3.99 -15.68
C ALA A 45 16.86 -4.04 -15.10
N PRO A 46 16.11 -5.13 -15.33
CA PRO A 46 14.82 -5.30 -14.68
C PRO A 46 14.98 -5.42 -13.15
N PRO A 47 13.95 -5.04 -12.37
CA PRO A 47 14.01 -4.96 -10.91
C PRO A 47 13.87 -6.33 -10.22
N ILE A 48 14.75 -7.29 -10.55
CA ILE A 48 14.63 -8.71 -10.13
C ILE A 48 14.53 -8.84 -8.61
N ASP A 49 15.40 -8.18 -7.86
CA ASP A 49 15.40 -8.24 -6.38
C ASP A 49 14.04 -7.84 -5.79
N VAL A 50 13.41 -6.79 -6.33
CA VAL A 50 12.10 -6.32 -5.88
C VAL A 50 11.01 -7.34 -6.21
N MET A 51 11.07 -7.93 -7.40
CA MET A 51 10.12 -8.96 -7.83
C MET A 51 10.18 -10.19 -6.93
N LEU A 52 11.39 -10.67 -6.61
CA LEU A 52 11.63 -11.85 -5.78
C LEU A 52 11.25 -11.60 -4.31
N MET A 53 11.60 -10.44 -3.76
CA MET A 53 11.15 -10.04 -2.42
C MET A 53 9.63 -10.06 -2.30
N ILE A 54 8.91 -9.47 -3.26
CA ILE A 54 7.44 -9.46 -3.25
C ILE A 54 6.90 -10.88 -3.37
N LEU A 55 7.46 -11.70 -4.27
CA LEU A 55 7.05 -13.09 -4.46
C LEU A 55 7.19 -13.91 -3.15
N ALA A 56 8.28 -13.72 -2.42
CA ALA A 56 8.49 -14.36 -1.12
C ALA A 56 7.44 -13.91 -0.07
N VAL A 57 7.21 -12.60 0.05
CA VAL A 57 6.23 -12.03 0.98
C VAL A 57 4.81 -12.53 0.68
N ILE A 58 4.39 -12.50 -0.59
CA ILE A 58 3.02 -12.89 -0.97
C ILE A 58 2.82 -14.40 -0.85
N THR A 59 3.88 -15.20 -0.96
CA THR A 59 3.82 -16.65 -0.72
C THR A 59 3.55 -16.92 0.76
N ALA A 60 4.24 -16.22 1.67
CA ALA A 60 3.99 -16.31 3.11
C ALA A 60 2.59 -15.81 3.49
N ALA A 61 2.16 -14.69 2.91
CA ALA A 61 0.82 -14.13 3.15
C ALA A 61 -0.29 -15.02 2.54
N GLY A 62 -0.03 -15.67 1.41
CA GLY A 62 -0.90 -16.69 0.82
C GLY A 62 -1.01 -17.93 1.71
N ALA A 63 0.10 -18.39 2.31
CA ALA A 63 0.10 -19.49 3.28
C ALA A 63 -0.71 -19.13 4.54
N LEU A 64 -0.55 -17.89 5.04
CA LEU A 64 -1.36 -17.34 6.12
C LEU A 64 -2.85 -17.37 5.78
N GLN A 65 -3.23 -16.89 4.58
CA GLN A 65 -4.61 -16.88 4.10
C GLN A 65 -5.16 -18.30 3.97
N ALA A 66 -4.42 -19.21 3.34
CA ALA A 66 -4.83 -20.60 3.13
C ALA A 66 -5.00 -21.38 4.45
N ALA A 67 -4.29 -20.98 5.51
CA ALA A 67 -4.42 -21.55 6.86
C ALA A 67 -5.60 -20.97 7.68
N GLY A 68 -6.44 -20.10 7.10
CA GLY A 68 -7.53 -19.41 7.80
C GLY A 68 -7.05 -18.29 8.72
N GLY A 69 -5.78 -17.88 8.62
CA GLY A 69 -5.20 -16.83 9.45
C GLY A 69 -5.87 -15.47 9.21
N MET A 70 -6.27 -15.19 7.97
CA MET A 70 -7.04 -13.99 7.63
C MET A 70 -8.41 -13.97 8.32
N ASP A 71 -9.12 -15.09 8.36
CA ASP A 71 -10.43 -15.18 9.04
C ASP A 71 -10.29 -14.99 10.55
N TYR A 72 -9.22 -15.53 11.15
CA TYR A 72 -8.90 -15.29 12.56
C TYR A 72 -8.59 -13.82 12.85
N LEU A 73 -7.86 -13.15 11.95
CA LEU A 73 -7.65 -11.70 12.04
C LEU A 73 -9.00 -10.97 11.97
N VAL A 74 -9.87 -11.27 10.99
CA VAL A 74 -11.22 -10.66 10.91
C VAL A 74 -12.00 -10.83 12.21
N HIS A 75 -11.99 -12.02 12.80
CA HIS A 75 -12.63 -12.27 14.09
C HIS A 75 -12.10 -11.37 15.20
N LEU A 76 -10.78 -11.17 15.27
CA LEU A 76 -10.16 -10.26 16.23
C LEU A 76 -10.53 -8.80 15.97
N ALA A 77 -10.57 -8.38 14.69
CA ALA A 77 -11.01 -7.06 14.28
C ALA A 77 -12.47 -6.81 14.69
N GLU A 78 -13.37 -7.76 14.45
CA GLU A 78 -14.77 -7.67 14.86
C GLU A 78 -14.89 -7.47 16.37
N LYS A 79 -14.18 -8.28 17.17
CA LYS A 79 -14.17 -8.15 18.64
C LYS A 79 -13.68 -6.76 19.07
N ALA A 80 -12.66 -6.22 18.41
CA ALA A 80 -12.13 -4.90 18.70
C ALA A 80 -13.13 -3.78 18.36
N LEU A 81 -13.77 -3.84 17.19
CA LEU A 81 -14.72 -2.83 16.73
C LEU A 81 -16.01 -2.82 17.58
N ARG A 82 -16.50 -4.00 17.96
CA ARG A 82 -17.70 -4.14 18.81
C ARG A 82 -17.47 -3.76 20.28
N LYS A 83 -16.22 -3.59 20.72
CA LYS A 83 -15.92 -3.17 22.10
C LYS A 83 -16.32 -1.71 22.37
N ASN A 84 -16.18 -0.82 21.38
CA ASN A 84 -16.50 0.61 21.49
C ASN A 84 -17.22 1.12 20.22
N PRO A 85 -18.44 0.62 19.94
CA PRO A 85 -19.17 0.90 18.71
C PRO A 85 -19.40 2.39 18.44
N LYS A 86 -19.67 3.18 19.49
CA LYS A 86 -19.90 4.64 19.37
C LYS A 86 -18.67 5.41 18.87
N ARG A 87 -17.47 4.84 18.94
CA ARG A 87 -16.22 5.45 18.47
C ARG A 87 -15.67 4.73 17.24
N ILE A 88 -16.50 4.00 16.50
CA ILE A 88 -16.08 3.19 15.36
C ILE A 88 -15.31 4.00 14.30
N THR A 89 -15.60 5.29 14.13
CA THR A 89 -14.83 6.16 13.21
C THR A 89 -13.36 6.28 13.56
N PHE A 90 -12.96 6.05 14.82
CA PHE A 90 -11.56 5.97 15.24
C PHE A 90 -11.06 4.53 15.32
N PHE A 91 -11.87 3.59 15.80
CA PHE A 91 -11.44 2.19 15.92
C PHE A 91 -11.29 1.49 14.56
N ALA A 92 -12.15 1.77 13.59
CA ALA A 92 -12.09 1.21 12.23
C ALA A 92 -10.75 1.50 11.53
N PRO A 93 -10.26 2.75 11.48
CA PRO A 93 -8.95 3.01 10.90
C PRO A 93 -7.79 2.47 11.73
N ILE A 94 -7.88 2.43 13.06
CA ILE A 94 -6.82 1.80 13.89
C ILE A 94 -6.68 0.32 13.54
N VAL A 95 -7.78 -0.42 13.56
CA VAL A 95 -7.80 -1.87 13.27
C VAL A 95 -7.33 -2.13 11.85
N THR A 96 -7.81 -1.36 10.88
CA THR A 96 -7.46 -1.53 9.47
C THR A 96 -6.00 -1.17 9.19
N TYR A 97 -5.50 -0.08 9.80
CA TYR A 97 -4.10 0.32 9.73
C TYR A 97 -3.19 -0.77 10.29
N LEU A 98 -3.48 -1.29 11.49
CA LEU A 98 -2.66 -2.35 12.10
C LEU A 98 -2.66 -3.64 11.28
N PHE A 99 -3.79 -3.99 10.65
CA PHE A 99 -3.86 -5.15 9.77
C PHE A 99 -2.99 -4.97 8.55
N THR A 100 -3.10 -3.84 7.87
CA THR A 100 -2.29 -3.59 6.68
C THR A 100 -0.82 -3.40 7.02
N LEU A 101 -0.50 -2.78 8.16
CA LEU A 101 0.86 -2.64 8.67
C LEU A 101 1.51 -4.02 8.85
N CYS A 102 0.80 -4.95 9.48
CA CYS A 102 1.29 -6.30 9.71
C CYS A 102 1.34 -7.13 8.42
N ALA A 103 0.33 -7.02 7.55
CA ALA A 103 0.17 -7.85 6.36
C ALA A 103 0.93 -7.35 5.12
N GLY A 104 1.33 -6.08 5.08
CA GLY A 104 2.02 -5.47 3.95
C GLY A 104 1.15 -5.17 2.73
N THR A 105 -0.15 -5.42 2.79
CA THR A 105 -1.07 -5.21 1.66
C THR A 105 -2.41 -4.64 2.10
N GLY A 106 -2.94 -3.67 1.35
CA GLY A 106 -4.25 -3.07 1.62
C GLY A 106 -5.45 -3.99 1.36
N HIS A 107 -5.22 -5.14 0.70
CA HIS A 107 -6.27 -6.13 0.40
C HIS A 107 -6.85 -6.75 1.68
N VAL A 108 -6.14 -6.71 2.80
CA VAL A 108 -6.70 -7.17 4.07
C VAL A 108 -7.91 -6.35 4.51
N ALA A 109 -8.07 -5.11 4.03
CA ALA A 109 -9.25 -4.30 4.31
C ALA A 109 -10.55 -4.95 3.82
N TYR A 110 -10.54 -5.72 2.71
CA TYR A 110 -11.74 -6.40 2.21
C TYR A 110 -12.42 -7.28 3.25
N SER A 111 -11.61 -7.84 4.15
CA SER A 111 -12.07 -8.76 5.17
C SER A 111 -12.71 -8.05 6.37
N VAL A 112 -12.38 -6.77 6.59
CA VAL A 112 -12.85 -5.97 7.74
C VAL A 112 -13.96 -4.99 7.35
N LEU A 113 -14.02 -4.57 6.08
CA LEU A 113 -15.02 -3.62 5.57
C LEU A 113 -16.48 -4.06 5.82
N PRO A 114 -16.89 -5.33 5.61
CA PRO A 114 -18.24 -5.78 5.93
C PRO A 114 -18.57 -5.58 7.42
N VAL A 115 -17.62 -5.92 8.29
CA VAL A 115 -17.76 -5.79 9.75
C VAL A 115 -17.87 -4.32 10.15
N ILE A 116 -17.08 -3.43 9.54
CA ILE A 116 -17.16 -2.00 9.80
C ILE A 116 -18.54 -1.47 9.40
N ALA A 117 -19.04 -1.82 8.22
CA ALA A 117 -20.35 -1.39 7.74
C ALA A 117 -21.47 -1.89 8.67
N GLU A 118 -21.42 -3.16 9.08
CA GLU A 118 -22.40 -3.78 9.97
C GLU A 118 -22.41 -3.12 11.35
N VAL A 119 -21.26 -3.06 12.04
CA VAL A 119 -21.17 -2.48 13.38
C VAL A 119 -21.52 -0.99 13.36
N SER A 120 -21.19 -0.26 12.29
CA SER A 120 -21.59 1.15 12.15
C SER A 120 -23.11 1.29 12.12
N ARG A 121 -23.77 0.49 11.27
CA ARG A 121 -25.23 0.51 11.12
C ARG A 121 -25.95 0.12 12.40
N GLU A 122 -25.53 -0.97 13.05
CA GLU A 122 -26.09 -1.43 14.34
C GLU A 122 -25.99 -0.34 15.43
N SER A 123 -24.91 0.44 15.38
CA SER A 123 -24.63 1.50 16.35
C SER A 123 -25.27 2.84 16.00
N GLY A 124 -26.03 2.91 14.92
CA GLY A 124 -26.62 4.15 14.40
C GLY A 124 -25.61 5.14 13.84
N ILE A 125 -24.36 4.73 13.61
CA ILE A 125 -23.31 5.58 13.04
C ILE A 125 -23.36 5.48 11.52
N ARG A 126 -23.35 6.64 10.84
CA ARG A 126 -23.27 6.74 9.38
C ARG A 126 -22.07 5.95 8.85
N PRO A 127 -22.25 4.83 8.11
CA PRO A 127 -21.15 3.97 7.68
C PRO A 127 -20.09 4.68 6.83
N GLU A 128 -20.48 5.69 6.06
CA GLU A 128 -19.55 6.55 5.30
C GLU A 128 -18.34 7.01 6.13
N ARG A 129 -18.56 7.40 7.39
CA ARG A 129 -17.52 7.97 8.25
C ARG A 129 -16.41 6.95 8.55
N PRO A 130 -16.68 5.80 9.22
CA PRO A 130 -15.66 4.79 9.49
C PRO A 130 -15.17 4.05 8.24
N MET A 131 -16.02 3.80 7.24
CA MET A 131 -15.63 3.08 6.02
C MET A 131 -14.63 3.87 5.19
N SER A 132 -14.88 5.18 4.99
CA SER A 132 -13.97 6.04 4.22
C SER A 132 -12.58 6.10 4.84
N ILE A 133 -12.50 6.41 6.14
CA ILE A 133 -11.21 6.51 6.82
C ILE A 133 -10.52 5.15 7.00
N ALA A 134 -11.26 4.05 7.17
CA ALA A 134 -10.66 2.72 7.24
C ALA A 134 -9.94 2.33 5.95
N VAL A 135 -10.56 2.59 4.78
CA VAL A 135 -9.90 2.38 3.49
C VAL A 135 -8.64 3.24 3.40
N ILE A 136 -8.72 4.54 3.69
CA ILE A 136 -7.55 5.42 3.64
C ILE A 136 -6.45 4.97 4.61
N ALA A 137 -6.81 4.54 5.81
CA ALA A 137 -5.85 4.06 6.81
C ALA A 137 -5.16 2.77 6.37
N SER A 138 -5.88 1.86 5.71
CA SER A 138 -5.29 0.70 5.03
C SER A 138 -4.20 1.14 4.07
N GLN A 139 -4.51 2.12 3.21
CA GLN A 139 -3.63 2.57 2.15
C GLN A 139 -2.38 3.30 2.68
N GLN A 140 -2.56 4.10 3.73
CA GLN A 140 -1.47 4.79 4.43
C GLN A 140 -0.56 3.81 5.18
N ALA A 141 -1.12 2.73 5.75
CA ALA A 141 -0.33 1.72 6.43
C ALA A 141 0.64 0.96 5.50
N ILE A 142 0.39 0.94 4.19
CA ILE A 142 1.31 0.29 3.23
C ILE A 142 2.67 1.00 3.21
N THR A 143 2.70 2.34 3.25
CA THR A 143 3.96 3.11 3.31
C THR A 143 4.61 3.08 4.68
N ALA A 144 3.96 2.47 5.67
CA ALA A 144 4.51 2.26 7.01
C ALA A 144 4.85 0.79 7.29
N SER A 145 4.48 -0.13 6.40
CA SER A 145 4.67 -1.57 6.61
C SER A 145 6.07 -2.00 6.18
N PRO A 146 6.83 -2.73 7.01
CA PRO A 146 8.18 -3.18 6.68
C PRO A 146 8.25 -4.19 5.53
N ILE A 147 7.16 -4.91 5.30
CA ILE A 147 7.08 -5.99 4.30
C ILE A 147 6.25 -5.59 3.09
N SER A 148 5.77 -4.35 3.00
CA SER A 148 5.05 -3.92 1.81
C SER A 148 5.98 -3.77 0.61
N ALA A 149 5.44 -4.04 -0.58
CA ALA A 149 6.16 -3.83 -1.83
C ALA A 149 6.70 -2.39 -1.97
N ALA A 150 5.98 -1.39 -1.45
CA ALA A 150 6.39 0.01 -1.53
C ALA A 150 7.58 0.32 -0.63
N THR A 151 7.56 -0.13 0.63
CA THR A 151 8.65 0.08 1.58
C THR A 151 9.90 -0.68 1.14
N VAL A 152 9.72 -1.91 0.67
CA VAL A 152 10.80 -2.74 0.12
C VAL A 152 11.45 -2.06 -1.09
N ALA A 153 10.64 -1.54 -2.01
CA ALA A 153 11.13 -0.79 -3.16
C ALA A 153 11.92 0.46 -2.75
N LEU A 154 11.44 1.20 -1.75
CA LEU A 154 12.12 2.39 -1.24
C LEU A 154 13.44 2.02 -0.55
N LEU A 155 13.41 1.04 0.34
CA LEU A 155 14.58 0.58 1.09
C LEU A 155 15.70 0.12 0.18
N ALA A 156 15.39 -0.65 -0.87
CA ALA A 156 16.38 -1.14 -1.83
C ALA A 156 17.16 0.02 -2.49
N MET A 157 16.52 1.16 -2.70
CA MET A 157 17.14 2.34 -3.32
C MET A 157 17.86 3.24 -2.33
N LEU A 158 17.41 3.28 -1.07
CA LEU A 158 18.01 4.10 -0.02
C LEU A 158 19.15 3.39 0.73
N ALA A 159 19.32 2.07 0.51
CA ALA A 159 20.38 1.29 1.14
C ALA A 159 21.79 1.86 0.88
N ASP A 160 22.05 2.32 -0.35
CA ASP A 160 23.34 2.95 -0.73
C ASP A 160 23.59 4.28 -0.01
N TYR A 161 22.54 4.88 0.56
CA TYR A 161 22.59 6.13 1.30
C TYR A 161 22.66 5.92 2.82
N LYS A 162 23.01 4.71 3.27
CA LYS A 162 23.09 4.33 4.70
C LYS A 162 21.77 4.51 5.46
N ILE A 163 20.64 4.47 4.75
CA ILE A 163 19.31 4.47 5.34
C ILE A 163 18.91 3.03 5.60
N THR A 164 18.57 2.73 6.86
CA THR A 164 18.08 1.42 7.27
C THR A 164 16.56 1.33 7.16
N LEU A 165 16.00 0.12 7.31
CA LEU A 165 14.55 -0.03 7.39
C LEU A 165 13.98 0.75 8.59
N LEU A 166 14.68 0.79 9.72
CA LEU A 166 14.25 1.53 10.90
C LEU A 166 14.11 3.02 10.62
N ASP A 167 15.00 3.59 9.82
CA ASP A 167 14.98 5.00 9.43
C ASP A 167 13.73 5.37 8.65
N ILE A 168 13.23 4.46 7.81
CA ILE A 168 11.95 4.63 7.11
C ILE A 168 10.80 4.52 8.12
N LEU A 169 10.76 3.42 8.87
CA LEU A 169 9.63 3.09 9.76
C LEU A 169 9.45 4.12 10.89
N LYS A 170 10.54 4.62 11.48
CA LYS A 170 10.52 5.60 12.57
C LYS A 170 9.90 6.94 12.15
N VAL A 171 9.87 7.22 10.85
CA VAL A 171 9.18 8.39 10.27
C VAL A 171 7.78 8.01 9.79
N SER A 172 7.69 6.97 8.95
CA SER A 172 6.45 6.64 8.24
C SER A 172 5.35 6.10 9.15
N ILE A 173 5.65 5.30 10.18
CA ILE A 173 4.64 4.79 11.12
C ILE A 173 3.97 5.94 11.89
N PRO A 174 4.69 6.78 12.66
CA PRO A 174 4.04 7.84 13.42
C PRO A 174 3.37 8.88 12.50
N SER A 175 3.99 9.25 11.37
CA SER A 175 3.41 10.27 10.49
C SER A 175 2.08 9.82 9.89
N THR A 176 2.03 8.62 9.31
CA THR A 176 0.82 8.09 8.68
C THR A 176 -0.26 7.76 9.70
N PHE A 177 0.10 7.19 10.86
CA PHE A 177 -0.87 6.84 11.89
C PHE A 177 -1.54 8.08 12.49
N ILE A 178 -0.76 9.10 12.87
CA ILE A 178 -1.31 10.35 13.42
C ILE A 178 -2.18 11.05 12.36
N ALA A 179 -1.73 11.09 11.10
CA ALA A 179 -2.52 11.67 10.02
C ALA A 179 -3.85 10.94 9.79
N CYS A 180 -3.88 9.62 9.90
CA CYS A 180 -5.13 8.85 9.87
C CYS A 180 -6.06 9.21 11.03
N MET A 181 -5.52 9.50 12.23
CA MET A 181 -6.35 9.92 13.38
C MET A 181 -6.90 11.34 13.22
N VAL A 182 -6.12 12.25 12.62
CA VAL A 182 -6.60 13.59 12.24
C VAL A 182 -7.69 13.49 11.18
N ALA A 183 -7.50 12.67 10.15
CA ALA A 183 -8.50 12.42 9.13
C ALA A 183 -9.75 11.71 9.69
N ALA A 184 -9.60 10.81 10.68
CA ALA A 184 -10.72 10.19 11.39
C ALA A 184 -11.56 11.21 12.16
N PHE A 185 -10.91 12.19 12.81
CA PHE A 185 -11.60 13.28 13.47
C PHE A 185 -12.43 14.10 12.49
N VAL A 186 -11.89 14.43 11.32
CA VAL A 186 -12.66 15.15 10.28
C VAL A 186 -13.79 14.27 9.72
N ALA A 187 -13.50 13.00 9.39
CA ALA A 187 -14.49 12.04 8.91
C ALA A 187 -15.65 11.85 9.91
N SER A 188 -15.39 11.94 11.22
CA SER A 188 -16.43 11.82 12.25
C SER A 188 -17.51 12.91 12.17
N LYS A 189 -17.21 14.02 11.50
CA LYS A 189 -18.11 15.15 11.30
C LYS A 189 -18.68 15.24 9.87
N MET A 190 -18.37 14.27 9.01
CA MET A 190 -18.84 14.27 7.62
C MET A 190 -20.26 13.74 7.50
N GLY A 191 -21.08 14.42 6.71
CA GLY A 191 -22.46 14.01 6.40
C GLY A 191 -23.42 14.13 7.61
N LYS A 192 -24.71 13.94 7.31
CA LYS A 192 -25.78 13.92 8.33
C LYS A 192 -25.70 12.66 9.19
N GLU A 193 -26.30 12.70 10.37
CA GLU A 193 -26.51 11.49 11.16
C GLU A 193 -27.31 10.46 10.37
N LEU A 194 -27.10 9.17 10.66
CA LEU A 194 -27.64 8.09 9.83
C LEU A 194 -29.17 8.14 9.74
N ASN A 195 -29.83 8.41 10.86
CA ASN A 195 -31.29 8.54 10.97
C ASN A 195 -31.86 9.79 10.28
N GLU A 196 -31.01 10.72 9.83
CA GLU A 196 -31.39 11.94 9.10
C GLU A 196 -30.96 11.90 7.63
N ASP A 197 -30.28 10.82 7.20
CA ASP A 197 -29.80 10.69 5.84
C ASP A 197 -30.97 10.35 4.88
N PRO A 198 -31.22 11.17 3.83
CA PRO A 198 -32.35 10.96 2.93
C PRO A 198 -32.30 9.63 2.17
N GLU A 199 -31.12 9.18 1.75
CA GLU A 199 -30.94 7.94 1.00
C GLU A 199 -31.16 6.73 1.92
N TYR A 200 -30.63 6.78 3.14
CA TYR A 200 -30.90 5.75 4.14
C TYR A 200 -32.38 5.63 4.46
N LEU A 201 -33.05 6.76 4.74
CA LEU A 201 -34.49 6.79 5.04
C LEU A 201 -35.33 6.27 3.87
N LYS A 202 -34.93 6.58 2.63
CA LYS A 202 -35.57 6.05 1.42
C LYS A 202 -35.44 4.52 1.35
N ARG A 203 -34.21 3.98 1.46
CA ARG A 203 -33.96 2.53 1.43
C ARG A 203 -34.64 1.79 2.57
N LEU A 204 -34.74 2.42 3.74
CA LEU A 204 -35.45 1.86 4.89
C LEU A 204 -36.95 1.73 4.60
N LYS A 205 -37.57 2.76 4.02
CA LYS A 205 -38.99 2.73 3.61
C LYS A 205 -39.25 1.71 2.50
N GLU A 206 -38.31 1.53 1.59
CA GLU A 206 -38.39 0.56 0.49
C GLU A 206 -38.06 -0.88 0.91
N GLY A 207 -37.71 -1.12 2.18
CA GLY A 207 -37.36 -2.45 2.69
C GLY A 207 -36.04 -3.01 2.15
N MET A 208 -35.18 -2.15 1.57
CA MET A 208 -33.90 -2.54 0.97
C MET A 208 -32.79 -2.73 2.01
N ILE A 209 -32.99 -2.28 3.25
CA ILE A 209 -32.03 -2.46 4.34
C ILE A 209 -32.19 -3.88 4.90
N PRO A 210 -31.19 -4.76 4.77
CA PRO A 210 -31.29 -6.12 5.28
C PRO A 210 -31.49 -6.10 6.80
N LYS A 211 -32.25 -7.07 7.31
CA LYS A 211 -32.33 -7.29 8.76
C LYS A 211 -30.92 -7.55 9.29
N ILE A 212 -30.67 -7.14 10.53
CA ILE A 212 -29.42 -7.51 11.21
C ILE A 212 -29.49 -9.04 11.36
N GLU A 213 -28.68 -9.77 10.58
CA GLU A 213 -28.65 -11.23 10.61
C GLU A 213 -28.10 -11.71 11.97
N GLU A 214 -28.55 -12.88 12.43
CA GLU A 214 -27.93 -13.53 13.58
C GLU A 214 -26.47 -13.87 13.25
N LYS A 215 -25.58 -13.57 14.19
CA LYS A 215 -24.13 -13.76 14.03
C LYS A 215 -23.80 -15.18 13.58
N LYS A 216 -23.05 -15.29 12.49
CA LYS A 216 -22.29 -16.51 12.22
C LYS A 216 -21.19 -16.62 13.26
N GLU A 217 -21.25 -17.66 14.08
CA GLU A 217 -20.21 -17.95 15.05
C GLU A 217 -18.90 -18.23 14.30
N PHE A 218 -17.79 -17.64 14.75
CA PHE A 218 -16.49 -17.90 14.15
C PHE A 218 -16.10 -19.36 14.40
N VAL A 219 -16.12 -20.18 13.35
CA VAL A 219 -15.63 -21.55 13.41
C VAL A 219 -14.12 -21.54 13.19
N GLY A 220 -13.37 -21.64 14.28
CA GLY A 220 -11.92 -21.59 14.23
C GLY A 220 -11.30 -22.74 13.45
N VAL A 221 -10.59 -22.42 12.36
CA VAL A 221 -9.76 -23.39 11.63
C VAL A 221 -8.54 -23.74 12.47
N LYS A 222 -8.27 -25.04 12.63
CA LYS A 222 -7.05 -25.53 13.30
C LYS A 222 -5.82 -24.96 12.57
N GLY A 223 -4.97 -24.24 13.29
CA GLY A 223 -3.76 -23.62 12.72
C GLY A 223 -3.90 -22.13 12.35
N ALA A 224 -5.10 -21.56 12.30
CA ALA A 224 -5.30 -20.15 11.94
C ALA A 224 -4.60 -19.16 12.90
N LYS A 225 -4.70 -19.39 14.20
CA LYS A 225 -3.98 -18.57 15.20
C LYS A 225 -2.46 -18.75 15.10
N LEU A 226 -2.00 -19.96 14.85
CA LEU A 226 -0.57 -20.26 14.74
C LEU A 226 0.03 -19.63 13.47
N SER A 227 -0.69 -19.65 12.34
CA SER A 227 -0.21 -19.04 11.10
C SER A 227 -0.05 -17.53 11.25
N VAL A 228 -0.97 -16.86 11.95
CA VAL A 228 -0.83 -15.44 12.31
C VAL A 228 0.40 -15.19 13.17
N ILE A 229 0.63 -15.99 14.21
CA ILE A 229 1.80 -15.84 15.08
C ILE A 229 3.10 -16.01 14.27
N LEU A 230 3.21 -17.06 13.45
CA LEU A 230 4.37 -17.30 12.60
C LEU A 230 4.60 -16.14 11.63
N PHE A 231 3.54 -15.65 10.99
CA PHE A 231 3.63 -14.52 10.08
C PHE A 231 4.12 -13.24 10.77
N LEU A 232 3.60 -12.92 11.96
CA LEU A 232 4.05 -11.77 12.75
C LEU A 232 5.50 -11.91 13.22
N VAL A 233 5.95 -13.12 13.56
CA VAL A 233 7.37 -13.41 13.84
C VAL A 233 8.22 -13.12 12.60
N GLY A 234 7.76 -13.52 11.41
CA GLY A 234 8.38 -13.17 10.14
C GLY A 234 8.56 -11.67 9.94
N THR A 235 7.47 -10.92 10.06
CA THR A 235 7.48 -9.46 9.96
C THR A 235 8.45 -8.84 10.97
N PHE A 236 8.44 -9.32 12.22
CA PHE A 236 9.38 -8.86 13.25
C PHE A 236 10.85 -9.16 12.89
N LEU A 237 11.14 -10.37 12.38
CA LEU A 237 12.50 -10.74 11.95
C LEU A 237 12.98 -9.88 10.78
N VAL A 238 12.11 -9.57 9.81
CA VAL A 238 12.44 -8.64 8.71
C VAL A 238 12.80 -7.26 9.26
N VAL A 239 12.01 -6.72 10.21
CA VAL A 239 12.32 -5.43 10.85
C VAL A 239 13.66 -5.51 11.58
N LEU A 240 13.86 -6.54 12.40
CA LEU A 240 15.07 -6.72 13.21
C LEU A 240 16.32 -6.79 12.32
N LEU A 241 16.31 -7.66 11.31
CA LEU A 241 17.44 -7.86 10.40
C LEU A 241 17.66 -6.67 9.46
N GLY A 242 16.60 -5.93 9.11
CA GLY A 242 16.68 -4.69 8.33
C GLY A 242 17.08 -3.45 9.11
N SER A 243 16.97 -3.50 10.44
CA SER A 243 17.40 -2.42 11.32
C SER A 243 18.84 -2.58 11.76
N PHE A 244 19.32 -3.82 11.91
CA PHE A 244 20.64 -4.13 12.45
C PHE A 244 21.45 -4.97 11.47
N GLU A 245 22.21 -4.30 10.60
CA GLU A 245 22.98 -4.97 9.55
C GLU A 245 23.97 -6.02 10.07
N VAL A 246 24.47 -5.85 11.30
CA VAL A 246 25.41 -6.75 11.97
C VAL A 246 24.83 -8.15 12.23
N LEU A 247 23.49 -8.25 12.37
CA LEU A 247 22.79 -9.52 12.56
C LEU A 247 22.72 -10.35 11.28
N ARG A 248 22.92 -9.71 10.11
CA ARG A 248 22.97 -10.41 8.83
C ARG A 248 24.33 -11.09 8.67
N PRO A 249 24.39 -12.35 8.22
CA PRO A 249 25.66 -13.03 7.92
C PRO A 249 26.52 -12.19 6.97
N GLY A 250 27.84 -12.32 7.08
CA GLY A 250 28.77 -11.64 6.20
C GLY A 250 29.97 -12.51 5.85
N TRP A 251 30.52 -12.26 4.68
CA TRP A 251 31.66 -12.97 4.14
C TRP A 251 32.70 -11.97 3.66
N ILE A 252 33.98 -12.35 3.65
CA ILE A 252 35.02 -11.53 3.05
C ILE A 252 34.99 -11.78 1.55
N VAL A 253 34.66 -10.75 0.78
CA VAL A 253 34.65 -10.74 -0.69
C VAL A 253 35.54 -9.58 -1.14
N ASP A 254 36.55 -9.88 -1.97
CA ASP A 254 37.53 -8.89 -2.45
C ASP A 254 38.18 -8.06 -1.32
N GLY A 255 38.49 -8.72 -0.19
CA GLY A 255 39.10 -8.09 0.98
C GLY A 255 38.16 -7.18 1.79
N LYS A 256 36.87 -7.09 1.42
CA LYS A 256 35.85 -6.31 2.12
C LYS A 256 34.81 -7.23 2.75
N LEU A 257 34.29 -6.83 3.92
CA LEU A 257 33.18 -7.53 4.54
C LEU A 257 31.89 -7.22 3.77
N ALA A 258 31.42 -8.18 2.98
CA ALA A 258 30.12 -8.12 2.31
C ALA A 258 29.07 -8.80 3.18
N ARG A 259 28.09 -8.03 3.67
CA ARG A 259 26.94 -8.56 4.42
C ARG A 259 25.86 -9.03 3.47
N LEU A 260 25.08 -10.02 3.91
CA LEU A 260 23.89 -10.48 3.19
C LEU A 260 22.96 -9.31 2.90
N SER A 261 22.56 -9.16 1.64
CA SER A 261 21.72 -8.06 1.18
C SER A 261 20.32 -8.12 1.82
N MET A 262 19.64 -6.97 1.91
CA MET A 262 18.26 -6.93 2.40
C MET A 262 17.30 -7.77 1.54
N PRO A 263 17.39 -7.75 0.20
CA PRO A 263 16.56 -8.61 -0.63
C PRO A 263 16.63 -10.09 -0.27
N ASN A 264 17.84 -10.64 -0.27
CA ASN A 264 18.05 -12.04 0.04
C ASN A 264 17.60 -12.37 1.49
N THR A 265 17.77 -11.43 2.41
CA THR A 265 17.30 -11.57 3.81
C THR A 265 15.78 -11.71 3.88
N ILE A 266 15.04 -10.82 3.22
CA ILE A 266 13.57 -10.85 3.20
C ILE A 266 13.08 -12.13 2.54
N GLU A 267 13.68 -12.51 1.41
CA GLU A 267 13.32 -13.74 0.69
C GLU A 267 13.47 -14.97 1.56
N MET A 268 14.64 -15.16 2.18
CA MET A 268 14.90 -16.31 3.05
C MET A 268 13.96 -16.35 4.26
N VAL A 269 13.75 -15.21 4.93
CA VAL A 269 12.85 -15.14 6.10
C VAL A 269 11.42 -15.47 5.70
N MET A 270 10.88 -14.82 4.68
CA MET A 270 9.46 -14.97 4.32
C MET A 270 9.16 -16.35 3.72
N LEU A 271 10.07 -16.92 2.91
CA LEU A 271 9.93 -18.29 2.44
C LEU A 271 10.02 -19.31 3.58
N THR A 272 10.88 -19.07 4.58
CA THR A 272 10.94 -19.90 5.78
C THR A 272 9.62 -19.84 6.55
N ILE A 273 9.05 -18.65 6.73
CA ILE A 273 7.74 -18.49 7.38
C ILE A 273 6.64 -19.20 6.60
N ALA A 274 6.62 -19.09 5.27
CA ALA A 274 5.67 -19.81 4.42
C ALA A 274 5.79 -21.33 4.66
N ALA A 275 7.01 -21.86 4.66
CA ALA A 275 7.27 -23.28 4.91
C ALA A 275 6.79 -23.71 6.31
N LEU A 276 7.06 -22.92 7.36
CA LEU A 276 6.61 -23.21 8.72
C LEU A 276 5.08 -23.21 8.82
N ILE A 277 4.40 -22.26 8.19
CA ILE A 277 2.93 -22.24 8.13
C ILE A 277 2.41 -23.48 7.43
N ILE A 278 3.01 -23.88 6.29
CA ILE A 278 2.60 -25.09 5.57
C ILE A 278 2.78 -26.35 6.43
N ILE A 279 3.93 -26.50 7.07
CA ILE A 279 4.28 -27.69 7.89
C ILE A 279 3.39 -27.79 9.13
N PHE A 280 3.20 -26.69 9.87
CA PHE A 280 2.52 -26.73 11.17
C PHE A 280 1.03 -26.47 11.10
N CYS A 281 0.56 -25.65 10.16
CA CYS A 281 -0.87 -25.34 10.01
C CYS A 281 -1.56 -26.22 8.96
N LYS A 282 -0.79 -26.93 8.12
CA LYS A 282 -1.28 -27.88 7.09
C LYS A 282 -2.45 -27.34 6.24
N PRO A 283 -2.34 -26.12 5.68
CA PRO A 283 -3.35 -25.61 4.75
C PRO A 283 -3.36 -26.43 3.46
N ASN A 284 -4.42 -26.28 2.65
CA ASN A 284 -4.38 -26.72 1.26
C ASN A 284 -3.39 -25.82 0.49
N VAL A 285 -2.32 -26.41 -0.04
CA VAL A 285 -1.25 -25.69 -0.76
C VAL A 285 -1.77 -25.05 -2.04
N GLU A 286 -2.75 -25.64 -2.73
CA GLU A 286 -3.36 -25.05 -3.93
C GLU A 286 -4.11 -23.75 -3.61
N SER A 287 -4.65 -23.65 -2.39
CA SER A 287 -5.34 -22.44 -1.90
C SER A 287 -4.39 -21.26 -1.69
N ILE A 288 -3.08 -21.50 -1.59
CA ILE A 288 -2.06 -20.43 -1.49
C ILE A 288 -2.04 -19.62 -2.79
N VAL A 289 -1.91 -20.29 -3.93
CA VAL A 289 -1.76 -19.64 -5.26
C VAL A 289 -3.09 -19.18 -5.81
N SER A 290 -4.17 -19.93 -5.56
CA SER A 290 -5.52 -19.55 -6.00
C SER A 290 -6.16 -18.46 -5.12
N GLY A 291 -5.58 -18.18 -3.96
CA GLY A 291 -6.02 -17.15 -3.01
C GLY A 291 -5.87 -15.72 -3.54
N ASN A 292 -6.73 -14.83 -3.04
CA ASN A 292 -6.77 -13.43 -3.49
C ASN A 292 -5.49 -12.65 -3.16
N VAL A 293 -4.84 -12.94 -2.01
CA VAL A 293 -3.58 -12.27 -1.62
C VAL A 293 -2.46 -12.58 -2.61
N PHE A 294 -2.29 -13.85 -2.98
CA PHE A 294 -1.26 -14.26 -3.94
C PHE A 294 -1.55 -13.70 -5.34
N LYS A 295 -2.79 -13.78 -5.84
CA LYS A 295 -3.17 -13.22 -7.16
C LYS A 295 -2.92 -11.71 -7.25
N ALA A 296 -3.27 -10.96 -6.20
CA ALA A 296 -3.01 -9.53 -6.12
C ALA A 296 -1.49 -9.25 -6.10
N GLY A 297 -0.74 -10.03 -5.33
CA GLY A 297 0.72 -9.95 -5.27
C GLY A 297 1.39 -10.24 -6.62
N ALA A 298 1.01 -11.31 -7.30
CA ALA A 298 1.54 -11.68 -8.60
C ALA A 298 1.25 -10.60 -9.66
N THR A 299 0.06 -10.01 -9.59
CA THR A 299 -0.30 -8.85 -10.43
C THR A 299 0.66 -7.66 -10.18
N ALA A 300 0.97 -7.37 -8.92
CA ALA A 300 1.91 -6.30 -8.55
C ALA A 300 3.34 -6.59 -9.04
N VAL A 301 3.79 -7.86 -8.98
CA VAL A 301 5.09 -8.27 -9.53
C VAL A 301 5.17 -7.99 -11.03
N VAL A 302 4.15 -8.39 -11.80
CA VAL A 302 4.10 -8.13 -13.25
C VAL A 302 4.08 -6.63 -13.54
N ALA A 303 3.30 -5.86 -12.78
CA ALA A 303 3.27 -4.40 -12.90
C ALA A 303 4.64 -3.76 -12.67
N ILE A 304 5.36 -4.16 -11.62
CA ILE A 304 6.70 -3.66 -11.31
C ILE A 304 7.68 -4.06 -12.42
N PHE A 305 7.63 -5.32 -12.88
CA PHE A 305 8.52 -5.79 -13.93
C PHE A 305 8.43 -4.93 -15.19
N GLY A 306 7.22 -4.63 -15.66
CA GLY A 306 7.04 -3.80 -16.85
C GLY A 306 7.29 -2.31 -16.61
N ILE A 307 6.58 -1.71 -15.64
CA ILE A 307 6.58 -0.25 -15.48
C ILE A 307 7.87 0.27 -14.89
N ALA A 308 8.42 -0.40 -13.86
CA ALA A 308 9.65 0.09 -13.27
C ALA A 308 10.79 0.00 -14.28
N TRP A 309 10.85 -1.08 -15.05
CA TRP A 309 11.87 -1.23 -16.09
C TRP A 309 11.74 -0.19 -17.21
N MET A 310 10.51 0.09 -17.66
CA MET A 310 10.21 1.17 -18.61
C MET A 310 10.57 2.54 -18.06
N GLY A 311 10.16 2.84 -16.82
CA GLY A 311 10.46 4.08 -16.13
C GLY A 311 11.96 4.30 -15.99
N ASP A 312 12.66 3.34 -15.40
CA ASP A 312 14.12 3.40 -15.17
C ASP A 312 14.87 3.61 -16.49
N THR A 313 14.47 2.94 -17.57
CA THR A 313 15.07 3.11 -18.92
C THR A 313 14.80 4.50 -19.50
N PHE A 314 13.56 4.99 -19.41
CA PHE A 314 13.21 6.34 -19.85
C PHE A 314 14.00 7.42 -19.09
N PHE A 315 14.05 7.31 -17.76
CA PHE A 315 14.74 8.30 -16.92
C PHE A 315 16.23 8.28 -17.18
N ASN A 316 16.89 7.12 -17.16
CA ASN A 316 18.32 6.99 -17.42
C ASN A 316 18.70 7.53 -18.81
N GLY A 317 17.91 7.24 -19.84
CA GLY A 317 18.12 7.75 -21.19
C GLY A 317 17.99 9.27 -21.33
N ASN A 318 17.36 9.95 -20.37
CA ASN A 318 17.05 11.38 -20.44
C ASN A 318 17.58 12.20 -19.25
N LEU A 319 18.43 11.62 -18.38
CA LEU A 319 18.90 12.24 -17.15
C LEU A 319 19.42 13.67 -17.36
N ASN A 320 20.27 13.87 -18.37
CA ASN A 320 20.88 15.18 -18.65
C ASN A 320 19.85 16.28 -18.93
N MET A 321 18.81 15.97 -19.71
CA MET A 321 17.74 16.95 -20.01
C MET A 321 16.88 17.23 -18.77
N ILE A 322 16.55 16.17 -18.01
CA ILE A 322 15.68 16.30 -16.84
C ILE A 322 16.39 17.09 -15.74
N GLN A 323 17.65 16.76 -15.43
CA GLN A 323 18.45 17.54 -14.48
C GLN A 323 18.54 19.01 -14.93
N GLY A 324 18.91 19.30 -16.18
CA GLY A 324 19.03 20.69 -16.65
C GLY A 324 17.74 21.53 -16.57
N SER A 325 16.56 20.91 -16.68
CA SER A 325 15.28 21.64 -16.79
C SER A 325 14.57 21.88 -15.46
N ILE A 326 14.70 20.97 -14.49
CA ILE A 326 13.94 21.02 -13.24
C ILE A 326 14.81 20.99 -11.97
N GLN A 327 16.14 20.84 -12.09
CA GLN A 327 17.02 20.77 -10.92
C GLN A 327 16.89 22.02 -10.04
N HIS A 328 16.84 23.23 -10.61
CA HIS A 328 16.67 24.45 -9.80
C HIS A 328 15.34 24.47 -9.03
N LEU A 329 14.25 24.00 -9.62
CA LEU A 329 12.95 23.91 -8.95
C LEU A 329 12.99 22.88 -7.81
N VAL A 330 13.59 21.72 -8.08
CA VAL A 330 13.66 20.60 -7.12
C VAL A 330 14.65 20.86 -5.99
N THR A 331 15.73 21.61 -6.22
CA THR A 331 16.64 22.02 -5.14
C THR A 331 16.08 23.17 -4.31
N SER A 332 15.34 24.11 -4.91
CA SER A 332 14.78 25.26 -4.21
C SER A 332 13.51 24.93 -3.42
N ALA A 333 12.67 24.03 -3.95
CA ALA A 333 11.43 23.59 -3.31
C ALA A 333 11.26 22.08 -3.42
N PRO A 334 12.11 21.27 -2.73
CA PRO A 334 12.10 19.82 -2.88
C PRO A 334 10.77 19.17 -2.48
N TRP A 335 9.98 19.80 -1.60
CA TRP A 335 8.65 19.34 -1.20
C TRP A 335 7.65 19.27 -2.37
N LEU A 336 7.85 20.04 -3.44
CA LEU A 336 7.03 19.95 -4.66
C LEU A 336 7.10 18.56 -5.30
N PHE A 337 8.18 17.82 -5.03
CA PHE A 337 8.32 16.45 -5.49
C PHE A 337 7.23 15.52 -4.93
N ALA A 338 6.69 15.81 -3.74
CA ALA A 338 5.53 15.09 -3.20
C ALA A 338 4.29 15.23 -4.10
N ILE A 339 4.11 16.38 -4.76
CA ILE A 339 2.99 16.58 -5.69
C ILE A 339 3.18 15.69 -6.92
N ALA A 340 4.40 15.58 -7.45
CA ALA A 340 4.71 14.70 -8.57
C ALA A 340 4.47 13.22 -8.20
N LEU A 341 4.91 12.79 -7.01
CA LEU A 341 4.63 11.45 -6.48
C LEU A 341 3.13 11.20 -6.37
N PHE A 342 2.37 12.15 -5.82
CA PHE A 342 0.92 12.05 -5.69
C PHE A 342 0.24 11.92 -7.04
N ILE A 343 0.51 12.82 -7.98
CA ILE A 343 -0.07 12.77 -9.33
C ILE A 343 0.26 11.46 -10.02
N LEU A 344 1.51 11.01 -9.99
CA LEU A 344 1.88 9.76 -10.66
C LEU A 344 1.23 8.56 -9.99
N SER A 345 1.07 8.55 -8.67
CA SER A 345 0.38 7.46 -7.98
C SER A 345 -1.10 7.33 -8.33
N ILE A 346 -1.78 8.44 -8.65
CA ILE A 346 -3.15 8.44 -9.19
C ILE A 346 -3.17 7.68 -10.53
N LEU A 347 -2.18 7.92 -11.38
CA LEU A 347 -2.11 7.32 -12.72
C LEU A 347 -1.71 5.84 -12.68
N LEU A 348 -0.76 5.48 -11.81
CA LEU A 348 -0.19 4.14 -11.74
C LEU A 348 -1.02 3.15 -10.93
N TYR A 349 -1.88 3.61 -10.02
CA TYR A 349 -2.62 2.74 -9.09
C TYR A 349 -1.73 1.75 -8.31
N SER A 350 -0.46 2.09 -8.09
CA SER A 350 0.51 1.22 -7.43
C SER A 350 1.59 2.04 -6.73
N GLN A 351 1.62 1.96 -5.40
CA GLN A 351 2.60 2.67 -4.57
C GLN A 351 4.03 2.23 -4.88
N ALA A 352 4.27 0.93 -5.01
CA ALA A 352 5.58 0.39 -5.34
C ALA A 352 6.04 0.81 -6.75
N ALA A 353 5.13 0.81 -7.72
CA ALA A 353 5.45 1.30 -9.07
C ALA A 353 5.77 2.80 -9.06
N THR A 354 5.03 3.61 -8.29
CA THR A 354 5.32 5.05 -8.14
C THR A 354 6.68 5.28 -7.48
N VAL A 355 7.00 4.54 -6.40
CA VAL A 355 8.32 4.60 -5.76
C VAL A 355 9.41 4.32 -6.78
N ARG A 356 9.33 3.20 -7.51
CA ARG A 356 10.36 2.83 -8.47
C ARG A 356 10.45 3.80 -9.64
N ALA A 357 9.32 4.34 -10.10
CA ALA A 357 9.32 5.27 -11.23
C ALA A 357 9.92 6.63 -10.88
N LEU A 358 9.61 7.22 -9.72
CA LEU A 358 10.01 8.59 -9.42
C LEU A 358 11.10 8.74 -8.37
N MET A 359 11.16 7.91 -7.33
CA MET A 359 12.17 8.12 -6.27
C MET A 359 13.63 8.11 -6.79
N PRO A 360 14.02 7.36 -7.84
CA PRO A 360 15.40 7.43 -8.35
C PRO A 360 15.68 8.80 -8.96
N LEU A 361 14.67 9.38 -9.64
CA LEU A 361 14.76 10.74 -10.15
C LEU A 361 14.98 11.74 -9.01
N GLY A 362 14.22 11.62 -7.92
CA GLY A 362 14.39 12.48 -6.74
C GLY A 362 15.82 12.45 -6.19
N LEU A 363 16.40 11.24 -6.04
CA LEU A 363 17.79 11.07 -5.63
C LEU A 363 18.77 11.70 -6.64
N SER A 364 18.58 11.47 -7.93
CA SER A 364 19.43 12.02 -9.00
C SER A 364 19.38 13.55 -9.11
N LEU A 365 18.28 14.17 -8.65
CA LEU A 365 18.10 15.62 -8.59
C LEU A 365 18.66 16.24 -7.31
N GLY A 366 19.21 15.42 -6.40
CA GLY A 366 19.82 15.87 -5.15
C GLY A 366 18.84 16.05 -3.99
N ILE A 367 17.62 15.48 -4.07
CA ILE A 367 16.71 15.49 -2.91
C ILE A 367 17.32 14.63 -1.79
N PRO A 368 17.44 15.14 -0.56
CA PRO A 368 17.96 14.36 0.56
C PRO A 368 17.15 13.07 0.79
N PRO A 369 17.80 11.90 1.02
CA PRO A 369 17.12 10.63 1.29
C PRO A 369 16.06 10.73 2.40
N ALA A 370 16.36 11.42 3.50
CA ALA A 370 15.40 11.63 4.58
C ALA A 370 14.13 12.36 4.12
N LEU A 371 14.25 13.33 3.21
CA LEU A 371 13.10 14.05 2.66
C LEU A 371 12.25 13.17 1.75
N LEU A 372 12.86 12.23 1.02
CA LEU A 372 12.11 11.21 0.26
C LEU A 372 11.30 10.29 1.19
N ILE A 373 11.82 9.96 2.38
CA ILE A 373 11.07 9.22 3.41
C ILE A 373 9.88 10.05 3.90
N ALA A 374 10.07 11.34 4.18
CA ALA A 374 8.98 12.21 4.60
C ALA A 374 7.89 12.38 3.53
N MET A 375 8.28 12.38 2.24
CA MET A 375 7.35 12.45 1.11
C MET A 375 6.80 11.08 0.69
N PHE A 376 7.28 9.99 1.27
CA PHE A 376 6.86 8.63 0.91
C PHE A 376 5.33 8.44 0.95
N PRO A 377 4.58 8.95 1.95
CA PRO A 377 3.12 8.87 1.96
C PRO A 377 2.42 9.46 0.73
N ALA A 378 3.10 10.35 -0.02
CA ALA A 378 2.57 10.93 -1.26
C ALA A 378 2.32 9.90 -2.36
N VAL A 379 2.94 8.71 -2.31
CA VAL A 379 2.65 7.65 -3.28
C VAL A 379 1.24 7.04 -3.10
N ASN A 380 0.47 7.51 -2.11
CA ASN A 380 -0.88 7.06 -1.82
C ASN A 380 -1.98 7.92 -2.48
N GLY A 381 -1.95 8.09 -3.80
CA GLY A 381 -2.96 8.87 -4.54
C GLY A 381 -4.08 8.05 -5.16
N TYR A 382 -4.08 6.73 -5.06
CA TYR A 382 -5.06 5.88 -5.74
C TYR A 382 -6.48 5.93 -5.14
N PHE A 383 -6.70 6.73 -4.08
CA PHE A 383 -8.05 7.11 -3.67
C PHE A 383 -8.65 8.26 -4.46
N PHE A 384 -7.84 9.05 -5.16
CA PHE A 384 -8.27 10.28 -5.82
C PHE A 384 -9.31 10.01 -6.91
N ILE A 385 -9.18 8.88 -7.61
CA ILE A 385 -10.20 8.37 -8.51
C ILE A 385 -10.84 7.15 -7.81
N PRO A 386 -12.16 7.11 -7.61
CA PRO A 386 -12.82 6.10 -6.78
C PRO A 386 -13.05 4.77 -7.51
N ASN A 387 -12.04 4.26 -8.20
CA ASN A 387 -12.08 3.00 -8.95
C ASN A 387 -11.15 1.92 -8.35
N TYR A 388 -10.34 2.25 -7.35
CA TYR A 388 -9.49 1.27 -6.69
C TYR A 388 -10.33 0.24 -5.94
N GLY A 389 -9.92 -1.03 -5.97
CA GLY A 389 -10.78 -2.14 -5.55
C GLY A 389 -11.29 -2.02 -4.11
N THR A 390 -10.49 -1.52 -3.16
CA THR A 390 -10.93 -1.35 -1.77
C THR A 390 -11.97 -0.24 -1.61
N ILE A 391 -11.94 0.78 -2.46
CA ILE A 391 -12.94 1.85 -2.50
C ILE A 391 -14.26 1.32 -3.03
N VAL A 392 -14.20 0.61 -4.17
CA VAL A 392 -15.37 -0.01 -4.78
C VAL A 392 -16.03 -1.01 -3.82
N ALA A 393 -15.22 -1.84 -3.14
CA ALA A 393 -15.75 -2.75 -2.14
C ALA A 393 -16.37 -2.03 -0.93
N ALA A 394 -15.76 -0.96 -0.44
CA ALA A 394 -16.33 -0.19 0.67
C ALA A 394 -17.69 0.41 0.31
N ILE A 395 -17.85 0.93 -0.92
CA ILE A 395 -19.14 1.38 -1.44
C ILE A 395 -20.15 0.23 -1.49
N ASN A 396 -19.74 -0.94 -2.00
CA ASN A 396 -20.63 -2.09 -2.16
C ASN A 396 -21.06 -2.73 -0.82
N PHE A 397 -20.19 -2.72 0.18
CA PHE A 397 -20.49 -3.25 1.50
C PHE A 397 -21.40 -2.33 2.32
N ASP A 398 -21.42 -1.03 2.04
CA ASP A 398 -22.36 -0.12 2.67
C ASP A 398 -23.77 -0.24 2.09
N ARG A 399 -24.62 -1.03 2.77
CA ARG A 399 -26.02 -1.19 2.39
C ARG A 399 -26.89 0.04 2.67
N THR A 400 -26.42 0.98 3.48
CA THR A 400 -27.18 2.21 3.81
C THR A 400 -27.18 3.22 2.67
N GLY A 401 -26.23 3.11 1.74
CA GLY A 401 -26.07 4.05 0.62
C GLY A 401 -25.34 5.35 0.99
N THR A 402 -24.86 5.48 2.22
CA THR A 402 -24.15 6.69 2.67
C THR A 402 -22.74 6.81 2.09
N THR A 403 -22.07 5.68 1.85
CA THR A 403 -20.75 5.59 1.23
C THR A 403 -20.92 5.50 -0.29
N GLY A 404 -20.39 6.47 -1.03
CA GLY A 404 -20.62 6.49 -2.46
C GLY A 404 -19.86 7.54 -3.24
N ILE A 405 -20.15 7.55 -4.54
CA ILE A 405 -19.76 8.60 -5.47
C ILE A 405 -20.99 9.49 -5.66
N GLY A 406 -20.83 10.78 -5.40
CA GLY A 406 -21.85 11.80 -5.59
C GLY A 406 -22.00 12.19 -7.05
N LYS A 407 -22.43 13.44 -7.28
CA LYS A 407 -22.73 13.96 -8.62
C LYS A 407 -21.52 13.97 -9.58
N TYR A 408 -20.31 14.14 -9.06
CA TYR A 408 -19.08 14.21 -9.84
C TYR A 408 -18.14 13.08 -9.44
N VAL A 409 -17.31 12.61 -10.38
CA VAL A 409 -16.40 11.47 -10.14
C VAL A 409 -15.48 11.71 -8.94
N LEU A 410 -14.95 12.92 -8.76
CA LEU A 410 -14.07 13.29 -7.64
C LEU A 410 -14.82 13.67 -6.36
N ASN A 411 -16.16 13.75 -6.42
CA ASN A 411 -17.01 13.94 -5.26
C ASN A 411 -17.39 12.57 -4.70
N HIS A 412 -16.56 12.01 -3.84
CA HIS A 412 -16.80 10.72 -3.20
C HIS A 412 -16.30 10.70 -1.75
N SER A 413 -16.81 9.75 -0.98
CA SER A 413 -16.60 9.66 0.48
C SER A 413 -15.13 9.61 0.94
N PHE A 414 -14.23 9.12 0.08
CA PHE A 414 -12.81 8.91 0.39
C PHE A 414 -11.92 10.13 0.11
N MET A 415 -12.41 11.13 -0.63
CA MET A 415 -11.58 12.25 -1.10
C MET A 415 -11.06 13.09 0.07
N ILE A 416 -11.95 13.59 0.93
CA ILE A 416 -11.58 14.44 2.06
C ILE A 416 -10.67 13.69 3.05
N PRO A 417 -11.03 12.49 3.56
CA PRO A 417 -10.16 11.75 4.47
C PRO A 417 -8.80 11.41 3.83
N GLY A 418 -8.78 11.07 2.54
CA GLY A 418 -7.56 10.73 1.80
C GLY A 418 -6.60 11.89 1.67
N LEU A 419 -7.10 13.07 1.26
CA LEU A 419 -6.27 14.27 1.14
C LEU A 419 -5.72 14.69 2.49
N ILE A 420 -6.56 14.72 3.54
CA ILE A 420 -6.12 15.08 4.90
C ILE A 420 -5.04 14.11 5.37
N ALA A 421 -5.28 12.79 5.28
CA ALA A 421 -4.30 11.81 5.71
C ALA A 421 -2.98 11.93 4.94
N THR A 422 -3.03 12.21 3.64
CA THR A 422 -1.82 12.34 2.81
C THR A 422 -1.03 13.59 3.14
N PHE A 423 -1.66 14.77 3.11
CA PHE A 423 -0.97 16.04 3.39
C PHE A 423 -0.47 16.12 4.83
N THR A 424 -1.29 15.70 5.79
CA THR A 424 -0.89 15.68 7.21
C THR A 424 0.25 14.68 7.44
N SER A 425 0.24 13.52 6.77
CA SER A 425 1.32 12.53 6.91
C SER A 425 2.65 13.08 6.36
N ILE A 426 2.63 13.76 5.21
CA ILE A 426 3.83 14.40 4.66
C ILE A 426 4.33 15.52 5.58
N GLY A 427 3.44 16.38 6.08
CA GLY A 427 3.80 17.47 6.99
C GLY A 427 4.40 16.98 8.30
N ILE A 428 3.80 15.95 8.92
CA ILE A 428 4.36 15.31 10.12
C ILE A 428 5.68 14.61 9.78
N GLY A 429 5.78 13.96 8.63
CA GLY A 429 7.03 13.34 8.16
C GLY A 429 8.16 14.35 8.05
N MET A 430 7.89 15.53 7.47
CA MET A 430 8.86 16.63 7.36
C MET A 430 9.30 17.15 8.72
N LEU A 431 8.38 17.28 9.67
CA LEU A 431 8.70 17.66 11.06
C LEU A 431 9.57 16.60 11.75
N LEU A 432 9.25 15.32 11.59
CA LEU A 432 10.00 14.23 12.21
C LEU A 432 11.42 14.18 11.67
N ILE A 433 11.62 14.31 10.35
CA ILE A 433 12.98 14.28 9.81
C ILE A 433 13.80 15.47 10.26
N SER A 434 13.23 16.67 10.46
CA SER A 434 13.99 17.84 10.95
C SER A 434 14.44 17.71 12.41
N ILE A 435 13.88 16.76 13.15
CA ILE A 435 14.24 16.47 14.54
C ILE A 435 15.21 15.27 14.62
N MET A 436 15.09 14.33 13.68
CA MET A 436 15.74 13.00 13.76
C MET A 436 16.94 12.82 12.83
N PHE A 437 17.09 13.67 11.81
CA PHE A 437 18.17 13.69 10.82
C PHE A 437 18.75 15.11 10.75
#